data_AF-W7KVI4-F1
#
_entry.id   AF-W7KVI4-F1
#
_cell.length_a   1.000
_cell.length_b   1.000
_cell.length_c   1.000
_cell.angle_alpha   90.00
_cell.angle_beta   90.00
_cell.angle_gamma   90.00
#
_symmetry.space_group_name_H-M   'P 1'
#
loop_
_entity.id
_entity.type
_entity.pdbx_description
1 polymer ?
#
loop_
_entity_poly.entity_id
_entity_poly.type
_entity_poly.pdbx_seq_one_letter_code
_entity_poly.pdbx_strand_id
1 'polypeptide(L)'
;MGSGIAQVFAMNGFQVNVFEVSKEAIARGMENVKKSLLKFQEKGQLREDPEEVLSRIRAYSSLPEAPKEVVLLEAIYVTVSSQFYAYVYPVVH
;
A
#
# COMPACT_ATOMS: atom_id res chain seq x y z
N MET A 1 -6.36 -7.46 -2.33
CA MET A 1 -6.01 -6.43 -3.33
C MET A 1 -5.50 -5.15 -2.69
N GLY A 2 -6.13 -4.62 -1.61
CA GLY A 2 -5.62 -3.41 -0.91
C GLY A 2 -4.16 -3.51 -0.40
N SER A 3 -3.73 -4.67 0.07
CA SER A 3 -2.34 -4.90 0.53
C SER A 3 -1.28 -4.73 -0.57
N GLY A 4 -1.61 -5.06 -1.82
CA GLY A 4 -0.69 -4.89 -2.95
C GLY A 4 -0.49 -3.42 -3.31
N ILE A 5 -1.57 -2.63 -3.26
CA ILE A 5 -1.51 -1.19 -3.47
C ILE A 5 -0.65 -0.55 -2.37
N ALA A 6 -0.92 -0.91 -1.10
CA ALA A 6 -0.15 -0.42 0.03
C ALA A 6 1.35 -0.74 -0.10
N GLN A 7 1.70 -1.95 -0.53
CA GLN A 7 3.08 -2.34 -0.79
C GLN A 7 3.73 -1.45 -1.85
N VAL A 8 3.06 -1.22 -2.99
CA VAL A 8 3.63 -0.39 -4.08
C VAL A 8 3.95 1.02 -3.60
N PHE A 9 3.05 1.66 -2.86
CA PHE A 9 3.32 2.99 -2.32
C PHE A 9 4.45 2.98 -1.28
N ALA A 10 4.47 2.00 -0.37
CA ALA A 10 5.52 1.87 0.64
C ALA A 10 6.91 1.65 0.02
N MET A 11 6.99 0.83 -1.04
CA MET A 11 8.22 0.59 -1.81
C MET A 11 8.72 1.84 -2.55
N ASN A 12 7.85 2.84 -2.75
CA ASN A 12 8.21 4.13 -3.34
C ASN A 12 8.42 5.23 -2.29
N GLY A 13 8.56 4.85 -1.01
CA GLY A 13 8.92 5.77 0.07
C GLY A 13 7.75 6.50 0.73
N PHE A 14 6.50 6.19 0.36
CA PHE A 14 5.32 6.83 0.95
C PHE A 14 4.92 6.18 2.27
N GLN A 15 4.47 7.01 3.22
CA GLN A 15 3.72 6.53 4.38
C GLN A 15 2.32 6.11 3.94
N VAL A 16 1.88 4.91 4.34
CA VAL A 16 0.61 4.33 3.91
C VAL A 16 -0.23 3.99 5.13
N ASN A 17 -1.42 4.57 5.19
CA ASN A 17 -2.43 4.21 6.18
C ASN A 17 -3.45 3.27 5.52
N VAL A 18 -3.67 2.10 6.12
CA VAL A 18 -4.62 1.09 5.65
C VAL A 18 -5.76 1.00 6.66
N PHE A 19 -6.99 1.20 6.22
CA PHE A 19 -8.17 0.94 7.03
C PHE A 19 -8.83 -0.37 6.59
N GLU A 20 -9.11 -1.25 7.54
CA GLU A 20 -9.80 -2.51 7.33
C GLU A 20 -10.50 -2.93 8.62
N VAL A 21 -11.80 -3.24 8.55
CA VAL A 21 -12.60 -3.55 9.74
C VAL A 21 -12.24 -4.90 10.35
N SER A 22 -11.79 -5.87 9.55
CA SER A 22 -11.35 -7.18 10.04
C SER A 22 -9.87 -7.18 10.42
N LYS A 23 -9.60 -7.42 11.71
CA LYS A 23 -8.22 -7.59 12.21
C LYS A 23 -7.52 -8.79 11.57
N GLU A 24 -8.27 -9.83 11.23
CA GLU A 24 -7.77 -11.02 10.54
C GLU A 24 -7.40 -10.70 9.10
N ALA A 25 -8.15 -9.83 8.42
CA ALA A 25 -7.80 -9.33 7.10
C ALA A 25 -6.55 -8.43 7.14
N ILE A 26 -6.42 -7.56 8.16
CA ILE A 26 -5.18 -6.80 8.41
C ILE A 26 -3.98 -7.73 8.58
N ALA A 27 -4.07 -8.70 9.50
CA ALA A 27 -2.97 -9.61 9.79
C ALA A 27 -2.53 -10.40 8.55
N ARG A 28 -3.51 -10.96 7.81
CA ARG A 28 -3.22 -11.64 6.53
C ARG A 28 -2.63 -10.72 5.48
N GLY A 29 -3.13 -9.48 5.39
CA GLY A 29 -2.63 -8.46 4.47
C GLY A 29 -1.16 -8.13 4.74
N MET A 30 -0.83 -7.82 5.99
CA MET A 30 0.53 -7.49 6.43
C MET A 30 1.50 -8.66 6.24
N GLU A 31 1.07 -9.89 6.56
CA GLU A 31 1.87 -11.10 6.34
C GLU A 31 2.16 -11.33 4.84
N ASN A 32 1.16 -11.11 3.98
CA ASN A 32 1.34 -11.21 2.54
C ASN A 32 2.31 -10.15 1.99
N VAL A 33 2.24 -8.91 2.49
CA VAL A 33 3.19 -7.85 2.13
C VAL A 33 4.60 -8.24 2.57
N LYS A 34 4.78 -8.69 3.81
CA LYS A 34 6.09 -9.14 4.31
C LYS A 34 6.70 -10.23 3.44
N LYS A 35 5.94 -11.30 3.15
CA LYS A 35 6.39 -12.38 2.25
C LYS A 35 6.75 -11.88 0.86
N SER A 36 5.98 -10.93 0.34
CA SER A 36 6.22 -10.33 -0.96
C SER A 36 7.53 -9.53 -0.95
N LEU A 37 7.73 -8.63 0.03
CA LEU A 37 8.94 -7.83 0.15
C LEU A 37 10.20 -8.69 0.27
N LEU A 38 10.17 -9.78 1.05
CA LEU A 38 11.28 -10.73 1.14
C LEU A 38 11.62 -11.35 -0.23
N LYS A 39 10.61 -11.75 -1.02
CA LYS A 39 10.83 -12.25 -2.38
C LYS A 39 11.41 -11.20 -3.32
N PHE A 40 11.02 -9.93 -3.17
CA PHE A 40 11.60 -8.83 -3.95
C PHE A 40 13.06 -8.59 -3.56
N GLN A 41 13.40 -8.67 -2.27
CA GLN A 41 14.77 -8.59 -1.79
C GLN A 41 15.63 -9.74 -2.34
N GLU A 42 15.15 -10.99 -2.27
CA GLU A 42 15.83 -12.17 -2.83
C GLU A 42 16.13 -12.02 -4.33
N LYS A 43 15.26 -11.33 -5.06
CA LYS A 43 15.41 -11.05 -6.50
C LYS A 43 16.24 -9.80 -6.79
N GLY A 44 16.74 -9.08 -5.78
CA GLY A 44 17.46 -7.81 -5.96
C GLY A 44 16.58 -6.68 -6.50
N GLN A 45 15.27 -6.76 -6.30
CA GLN A 45 14.27 -5.80 -6.81
C GLN A 45 13.81 -4.78 -5.77
N LEU A 46 14.37 -4.83 -4.55
CA LEU A 46 14.07 -3.90 -3.47
C LEU A 46 15.26 -2.97 -3.24
N ARG A 47 15.01 -1.67 -3.15
CA ARG A 47 16.05 -0.64 -2.94
C ARG A 47 16.44 -0.47 -1.47
N GLU A 48 15.54 -0.84 -0.57
CA GLU A 48 15.61 -0.62 0.87
C GLU A 48 15.36 -1.94 1.60
N ASP A 49 15.57 -1.98 2.91
CA ASP A 49 15.29 -3.19 3.68
C ASP A 49 13.77 -3.49 3.71
N PRO A 50 13.33 -4.75 3.60
CA PRO A 50 11.93 -5.12 3.71
C PRO A 50 11.24 -4.60 4.98
N GLU A 51 11.93 -4.58 6.12
CA GLU A 51 11.37 -4.09 7.37
C GLU A 51 11.24 -2.56 7.36
N GLU A 52 12.16 -1.83 6.73
CA GLU A 52 12.03 -0.38 6.53
C GLU A 52 10.81 -0.05 5.66
N VAL A 53 10.62 -0.78 4.56
CA VAL A 53 9.45 -0.61 3.68
C VAL A 53 8.17 -0.97 4.42
N LEU A 54 8.16 -2.08 5.17
CA LEU A 54 6.99 -2.52 5.93
C LEU A 54 6.60 -1.52 7.02
N SER A 55 7.58 -0.88 7.67
CA SER A 55 7.37 0.11 8.73
C SER A 55 6.55 1.33 8.28
N ARG A 56 6.49 1.58 6.96
CA ARG A 56 5.69 2.67 6.38
C ARG A 56 4.20 2.37 6.30
N ILE A 57 3.81 1.10 6.50
CA ILE A 57 2.42 0.68 6.40
C ILE A 57 1.84 0.58 7.81
N ARG A 58 0.89 1.45 8.11
CA ARG A 58 0.14 1.45 9.36
C ARG A 58 -1.31 1.06 9.12
N ALA A 59 -1.76 0.00 9.78
CA ALA A 59 -3.12 -0.50 9.65
C ALA A 59 -4.01 -0.07 10.83
N TYR A 60 -5.28 0.20 10.55
CA TYR A 60 -6.29 0.62 11.52
C TYR A 60 -7.56 -0.21 11.32
N SER A 61 -8.18 -0.61 12.42
CA SER A 61 -9.50 -1.28 12.42
C SER A 61 -10.64 -0.38 12.90
N SER A 62 -10.34 0.91 13.15
CA SER A 62 -11.27 1.91 13.66
C SER A 62 -11.05 3.24 12.94
N LEU A 63 -12.08 3.77 12.28
CA LEU A 63 -11.99 5.04 11.56
C LEU A 63 -11.62 6.24 12.47
N PRO A 64 -12.14 6.35 13.71
CA PRO A 64 -11.70 7.39 14.65
C PRO A 64 -10.20 7.39 14.96
N GLU A 65 -9.53 6.24 14.82
CA GLU A 65 -8.09 6.09 15.07
C GLU A 65 -7.25 6.34 13.82
N ALA A 66 -7.88 6.33 12.63
CA ALA A 66 -7.21 6.64 11.38
C ALA A 66 -6.96 8.14 11.26
N PRO A 67 -5.82 8.57 10.68
CA PRO A 67 -5.55 9.97 10.44
C PRO A 67 -6.62 10.61 9.55
N LYS A 68 -6.87 11.91 9.72
CA LYS A 68 -7.93 12.63 8.99
C LYS A 68 -7.57 12.91 7.52
N GLU A 69 -6.30 12.82 7.17
CA GLU A 69 -5.76 12.98 5.82
C GLU A 69 -5.53 11.60 5.21
N VAL A 70 -6.61 10.95 4.74
CA VAL A 70 -6.56 9.61 4.13
C VAL A 70 -7.17 9.66 2.74
N VAL A 71 -6.39 9.22 1.75
CA VAL A 71 -6.92 8.88 0.43
C VAL A 71 -7.54 7.49 0.54
N LEU A 72 -8.87 7.43 0.49
CA LEU A 72 -9.62 6.18 0.50
C LEU A 72 -9.49 5.52 -0.87
N LEU A 73 -8.66 4.48 -0.96
CA LEU A 73 -8.62 3.60 -2.13
C LEU A 73 -9.52 2.39 -1.85
N GLU A 74 -10.83 2.56 -1.99
CA GLU A 74 -11.74 1.42 -2.08
C GLU A 74 -11.49 0.72 -3.41
N ALA A 75 -11.02 -0.53 -3.34
CA ALA A 75 -10.85 -1.36 -4.52
C ALA A 75 -12.21 -1.88 -5.01
N ILE A 76 -13.09 -0.98 -5.49
CA ILE A 76 -14.19 -1.30 -6.41
C ILE A 76 -14.35 -0.09 -7.37
N TYR A 77 -13.73 -0.19 -8.56
CA TYR A 77 -13.66 0.80 -9.65
C TYR A 77 -12.96 2.14 -9.33
N VAL A 78 -11.82 2.35 -9.98
CA VAL A 78 -11.20 3.67 -10.11
C VAL A 78 -11.66 4.29 -11.44
N THR A 79 -12.51 5.32 -11.38
CA THR A 79 -12.65 6.30 -12.46
C THR A 79 -11.81 7.52 -12.08
N VAL A 80 -10.69 7.69 -12.77
CA VAL A 80 -9.86 8.89 -12.66
C VAL A 80 -10.37 9.93 -13.65
N SER A 81 -10.44 11.20 -13.24
CA SER A 81 -10.64 12.30 -14.19
C SER A 81 -9.45 12.35 -15.16
N SER A 82 -9.70 12.80 -16.38
CA SER A 82 -8.75 12.80 -17.50
C SER A 82 -7.39 13.42 -17.14
N GLN A 83 -7.38 14.36 -16.19
CA GLN A 83 -6.20 15.07 -15.72
C GLN A 83 -5.25 14.18 -14.89
N PHE A 84 -5.77 13.26 -14.07
CA PHE A 84 -4.95 12.37 -13.23
C PHE A 84 -4.40 11.20 -14.05
N TYR A 85 -5.16 10.70 -15.03
CA TYR A 85 -4.69 9.66 -15.96
C TYR A 85 -3.50 10.15 -16.80
N ALA A 86 -3.54 11.39 -17.31
CA ALA A 86 -2.44 11.98 -18.08
C ALA A 86 -1.14 12.15 -17.27
N TYR A 87 -1.23 12.30 -15.95
CA TYR A 87 -0.06 12.44 -15.08
C TYR A 87 0.62 11.09 -14.79
N VAL A 88 -0.17 10.02 -14.68
CA VAL A 88 0.34 8.68 -14.32
C VAL A 88 0.75 7.88 -15.57
N TYR A 89 0.07 8.05 -16.70
CA TYR A 89 0.29 7.24 -17.91
C TYR A 89 1.73 7.28 -18.51
N PRO A 90 2.41 8.44 -18.65
CA PRO A 90 3.76 8.48 -19.23
C PRO A 90 4.88 8.04 -18.27
N VAL A 91 4.57 7.74 -17.01
CA VAL A 91 5.57 7.35 -16.00
C VAL A 91 5.63 5.83 -15.82
N VAL A 92 4.63 5.12 -16.33
CA VAL A 92 4.47 3.65 -16.14
C VAL A 92 4.73 2.86 -17.43
N HIS A 93 5.16 3.54 -18.51
CA HIS A 93 5.69 2.92 -19.74
C HIS A 93 7.09 3.43 -20.06
#